data_AF-A0A6N9UYS5-F1
#
_entry.id   AF-A0A6N9UYS5-F1
#
_cell.length_a   1.000
_cell.length_b   1.000
_cell.length_c   1.000
_cell.angle_alpha   90.00
_cell.angle_beta   90.00
_cell.angle_gamma   90.00
#
_symmetry.space_group_name_H-M   'P 1'
#
loop_
_entity.id
_entity.type
_entity.pdbx_description
1 polymer ?
#
loop_
_entity_poly.entity_id
_entity_poly.type
_entity_poly.pdbx_seq_one_letter_code
_entity_poly.pdbx_strand_id
1 'polypeptide(L)'
;MDTAVLHQAAALCLVYPDETFRERLPLLRSAVDDPALAEFVAWAGEQEPGELAAHYVRTFDFRNKHSLHLSWWRDGDTRRRGASLVA
;
A
#
# COMPACT_ATOMS: atom_id res chain seq x y z
N MET A 1 3.90 -7.88 19.51
CA MET A 1 4.63 -7.73 18.23
C MET A 1 5.89 -6.88 18.36
N ASP A 2 6.98 -7.32 17.72
CA ASP A 2 8.21 -6.53 17.51
C ASP A 2 7.94 -5.37 16.53
N THR A 3 8.47 -4.18 16.81
CA THR A 3 8.32 -2.99 15.95
C THR A 3 8.82 -3.24 14.52
N ALA A 4 9.89 -4.02 14.34
CA ALA A 4 10.39 -4.39 13.02
C ALA A 4 9.37 -5.24 12.24
N VAL A 5 8.71 -6.18 12.92
CA VAL A 5 7.66 -7.03 12.32
C VAL A 5 6.44 -6.19 11.95
N LEU A 6 6.02 -5.27 12.82
CA LEU A 6 4.93 -4.33 12.53
C LEU A 6 5.22 -3.50 11.28
N HIS A 7 6.40 -2.88 11.20
CA HIS A 7 6.78 -2.06 10.06
C HIS A 7 6.87 -2.88 8.77
N GLN A 8 7.41 -4.10 8.84
CA GLN A 8 7.50 -4.97 7.67
C GLN A 8 6.11 -5.42 7.19
N ALA A 9 5.22 -5.80 8.11
CA ALA A 9 3.85 -6.16 7.78
C ALA A 9 3.09 -4.98 7.15
N ALA A 10 3.21 -3.79 7.74
CA ALA A 10 2.62 -2.57 7.19
C ALA A 10 3.19 -2.24 5.80
N ALA A 11 4.51 -2.35 5.60
CA ALA A 11 5.14 -2.11 4.30
C ALA A 11 4.61 -3.07 3.22
N LEU A 12 4.39 -4.34 3.56
CA LEU A 12 3.82 -5.33 2.64
C LEU A 12 2.36 -5.00 2.26
N CYS A 13 1.58 -4.44 3.17
CA CYS A 13 0.21 -3.96 2.90
C CYS A 13 0.14 -2.71 2.02
N LEU A 14 1.26 -2.01 1.82
CA LEU A 14 1.37 -0.84 0.93
C LEU A 14 1.88 -1.19 -0.47
N VAL A 15 2.26 -2.45 -0.72
CA VAL A 15 2.63 -2.92 -2.06
C VAL A 15 1.36 -3.20 -2.87
N TYR A 16 1.45 -3.05 -4.19
CA TYR A 16 0.35 -3.41 -5.09
C TYR A 16 -0.12 -4.85 -4.83
N PRO A 17 -1.44 -5.10 -4.69
CA PRO A 17 -1.97 -6.38 -4.23
C PRO A 17 -2.05 -7.39 -5.40
N ASP A 18 -0.89 -7.86 -5.85
CA ASP A 18 -0.75 -8.92 -6.84
C ASP A 18 -0.93 -10.33 -6.24
N GLU A 19 -0.65 -11.36 -7.04
CA GLU A 19 -0.70 -12.75 -6.60
C GLU A 19 0.25 -13.03 -5.44
N THR A 20 1.45 -12.43 -5.46
CA THR A 20 2.43 -12.57 -4.38
C THR A 20 1.94 -11.95 -3.06
N PHE A 21 1.23 -10.82 -3.11
CA PHE A 21 0.57 -10.28 -1.91
C PHE A 21 -0.46 -11.26 -1.35
N ARG A 22 -1.26 -11.88 -2.21
CA ARG A 22 -2.28 -12.86 -1.79
C ARG A 22 -1.68 -14.10 -1.13
N GLU A 23 -0.61 -14.64 -1.69
CA GLU A 23 0.11 -15.77 -1.09
C GLU A 23 0.64 -15.44 0.33
N ARG A 24 0.93 -14.15 0.59
CA ARG A 24 1.44 -13.67 1.88
C ARG A 24 0.34 -13.36 2.90
N LEU A 25 -0.93 -13.24 2.50
CA LEU A 25 -2.03 -12.90 3.42
C LEU A 25 -2.16 -13.85 4.62
N PRO A 26 -2.06 -15.19 4.47
CA PRO A 26 -2.09 -16.10 5.62
C PRO A 26 -0.95 -15.84 6.60
N LEU A 27 0.27 -15.57 6.09
CA LEU A 27 1.43 -15.23 6.90
C LEU A 27 1.19 -13.91 7.65
N LEU A 28 0.75 -12.86 6.95
CA LEU A 28 0.42 -11.58 7.56
C LEU A 28 -0.64 -11.72 8.66
N ARG A 29 -1.69 -12.49 8.41
CA ARG A 29 -2.77 -12.75 9.39
C ARG A 29 -2.25 -13.46 10.65
N SER A 30 -1.23 -14.30 10.52
CA SER A 30 -0.60 -14.99 11.65
C SER A 30 0.42 -14.16 12.42
N ALA A 31 0.99 -13.12 11.78
CA ALA A 31 2.10 -12.34 12.32
C ALA A 31 1.69 -10.98 12.92
N VAL A 32 0.53 -10.44 12.51
CA VAL A 32 0.06 -9.13 12.92
C VAL A 32 -0.71 -9.19 14.24
N ASP A 33 -0.18 -8.54 15.28
CA ASP A 33 -0.90 -8.31 16.55
C ASP A 33 -1.56 -6.92 16.64
N ASP A 34 -1.32 -6.04 15.66
CA ASP A 34 -1.89 -4.68 15.67
C ASP A 34 -3.35 -4.72 15.20
N PRO A 35 -4.32 -4.20 15.98
CA PRO A 35 -5.74 -4.33 15.66
C PRO A 35 -6.14 -3.73 14.31
N ALA A 36 -5.60 -2.56 13.96
CA ALA A 36 -5.97 -1.87 12.72
C ALA A 36 -5.40 -2.60 11.50
N LEU A 37 -4.16 -3.07 11.60
CA LEU A 37 -3.54 -3.85 10.54
C LEU A 37 -4.18 -5.24 10.39
N ALA A 38 -4.57 -5.87 11.50
CA ALA A 38 -5.27 -7.15 11.49
C ALA A 38 -6.63 -7.03 10.81
N GLU A 39 -7.39 -5.96 11.09
CA GLU A 39 -8.66 -5.65 10.43
C GLU A 39 -8.47 -5.50 8.91
N PHE A 40 -7.46 -4.74 8.48
CA PHE A 40 -7.15 -4.57 7.06
C PHE A 40 -6.79 -5.90 6.39
N VAL A 41 -5.90 -6.71 6.99
CA VAL A 41 -5.48 -8.01 6.44
C VAL A 41 -6.65 -9.01 6.38
N ALA A 42 -7.56 -8.97 7.36
CA ALA A 42 -8.79 -9.75 7.31
C ALA A 42 -9.66 -9.34 6.12
N TRP A 43 -10.00 -8.05 6.02
CA TRP A 43 -10.80 -7.48 4.95
C TRP A 43 -10.19 -7.74 3.56
N ALA A 44 -8.88 -7.52 3.39
CA ALA A 44 -8.17 -7.72 2.14
C ALA A 44 -8.23 -9.18 1.65
N GLY A 45 -8.26 -10.14 2.57
CA GLY A 45 -8.39 -11.56 2.23
C GLY A 45 -9.79 -11.98 1.78
N GLU A 46 -10.81 -11.13 1.99
CA GLU A 46 -12.19 -11.38 1.54
C GLU A 46 -12.47 -10.74 0.17
N GLN A 47 -11.57 -9.90 -0.34
CA GLN A 47 -11.78 -9.17 -1.59
C GLN A 47 -11.37 -10.00 -2.82
N GLU A 48 -12.13 -9.85 -3.91
CA GLU A 48 -11.72 -10.31 -5.23
C GLU A 48 -10.47 -9.54 -5.71
N PRO A 49 -9.57 -10.15 -6.51
CA PRO A 49 -8.26 -9.56 -6.77
C PRO A 49 -8.38 -8.22 -7.50
N GLY A 50 -9.33 -8.15 -8.44
CA GLY A 50 -9.62 -6.91 -9.16
C GLY A 50 -10.18 -5.80 -8.28
N GLU A 51 -10.99 -6.15 -7.26
CA GLU A 51 -11.57 -5.18 -6.34
C GLU A 51 -10.52 -4.61 -5.39
N LEU A 52 -9.63 -5.47 -4.89
CA LEU A 52 -8.52 -5.07 -4.04
C LEU A 52 -7.51 -4.21 -4.80
N ALA A 53 -7.15 -4.59 -6.03
CA ALA A 53 -6.32 -3.79 -6.91
C ALA A 53 -6.97 -2.42 -7.22
N ALA A 54 -8.27 -2.41 -7.53
CA ALA A 54 -8.99 -1.17 -7.76
C ALA A 54 -9.05 -0.28 -6.50
N HIS A 55 -9.19 -0.87 -5.31
CA HIS A 55 -9.09 -0.15 -4.04
C HIS A 55 -7.70 0.47 -3.87
N TYR A 56 -6.63 -0.28 -4.13
CA TYR A 56 -5.26 0.20 -4.05
C TYR A 56 -5.04 1.45 -4.92
N VAL A 57 -5.41 1.36 -6.20
CA VAL A 57 -5.26 2.49 -7.14
C VAL A 57 -6.11 3.68 -6.69
N ARG A 58 -7.37 3.47 -6.27
CA ARG A 58 -8.23 4.52 -5.68
C ARG A 58 -7.62 5.21 -4.47
N THR A 59 -6.94 4.46 -3.63
CA THR A 59 -6.35 4.97 -2.39
C THR A 59 -5.07 5.75 -2.67
N PHE A 60 -4.18 5.25 -3.53
CA PHE A 60 -2.81 5.77 -3.67
C PHE A 60 -2.53 6.55 -4.96
N ASP A 61 -3.24 6.27 -6.06
CA ASP A 61 -2.89 6.81 -7.40
C ASP A 61 -3.79 7.98 -7.81
N PHE A 62 -5.08 7.95 -7.46
CA PHE A 62 -6.04 8.97 -7.91
C PHE A 62 -6.01 10.28 -7.11
N ARG A 63 -5.36 10.33 -5.94
CA ARG A 63 -5.32 11.53 -5.09
C ARG A 63 -3.93 11.77 -4.54
N ASN A 64 -3.37 12.95 -4.86
CA ASN A 64 -2.12 13.52 -4.33
C ASN A 64 -1.90 13.35 -2.83
N LYS A 65 -2.97 13.23 -2.03
CA LYS A 65 -2.90 13.20 -0.57
C LYS A 65 -2.39 11.89 0.02
N HIS A 66 -2.23 10.82 -0.77
CA HIS A 66 -1.75 9.53 -0.26
C HIS A 66 -0.63 8.92 -1.12
N SER A 67 0.14 9.71 -1.87
CA SER A 67 1.25 9.15 -2.66
C SER A 67 2.25 8.41 -1.76
N LEU A 68 2.59 7.18 -2.14
CA LEU A 68 3.62 6.35 -1.48
C LEU A 68 5.05 6.84 -1.76
N HIS A 69 5.20 7.81 -2.66
CA HIS A 69 6.49 8.41 -2.96
C HIS A 69 6.79 9.52 -1.96
N LEU A 70 7.80 9.31 -1.11
CA LEU A 70 8.27 10.31 -0.14
C LEU A 70 8.71 11.63 -0.79
N SER A 71 9.17 11.60 -2.05
CA SER A 71 9.48 12.80 -2.84
C SER A 71 8.26 13.70 -3.05
N TRP A 72 7.06 13.11 -3.11
CA TRP A 72 5.82 13.82 -3.30
C TRP A 72 5.46 14.69 -2.09
N TRP A 73 5.75 14.20 -0.88
CA TRP A 73 5.52 14.93 0.37
C TRP A 73 6.57 16.00 0.66
N ARG A 74 7.76 15.89 0.05
CA ARG A 74 8.82 16.90 0.18
C ARG A 74 8.70 18.01 -0.86
N ASP A 75 8.28 17.67 -2.07
CA ASP A 75 8.32 18.59 -3.23
C ASP A 75 6.92 18.99 -3.75
N GLY A 76 5.85 18.58 -3.05
CA GLY A 76 4.45 19.04 -3.13
C GLY A 76 3.96 19.60 -4.47
N ASP A 77 3.09 18.85 -5.17
CA ASP A 77 2.29 19.27 -6.34
C ASP A 77 2.96 20.30 -7.27
N THR A 78 4.18 20.03 -7.74
CA THR A 78 4.66 20.73 -8.93
C THR A 78 3.88 20.22 -10.14
N ARG A 79 2.65 20.74 -10.32
CA ARG A 79 1.91 20.85 -11.60
C ARG A 79 2.67 21.72 -12.61
N ARG A 80 3.95 21.44 -12.78
CA ARG A 80 4.82 21.93 -13.83
C ARG A 80 5.88 20.87 -14.01
N ARG A 81 5.69 20.01 -15.01
CA ARG A 81 6.71 19.71 -16.02
C ARG A 81 6.18 18.73 -17.07
N GLY A 82 5.60 19.31 -18.12
CA GLY A 82 5.78 18.79 -19.48
C GLY A 82 7.19 19.06 -20.02
N ALA A 83 8.25 18.92 -19.20
CA ALA A 83 9.62 19.22 -19.60
C ALA A 83 10.68 18.50 -18.74
N SER A 84 10.47 17.24 -18.39
CA SER A 84 11.53 16.44 -17.74
C SER A 84 11.60 15.00 -18.26
N LEU A 85 11.35 14.82 -19.56
CA LEU A 85 11.64 13.57 -20.28
C LEU A 85 12.82 13.68 -21.25
N VAL A 86 13.57 14.80 -21.25
CA VAL A 86 14.87 14.90 -21.94
C VAL A 86 15.77 15.88 -21.19
N ALA A 87 16.73 15.36 -20.41
CA ALA A 87 18.05 15.92 -20.14
C ALA A 87 18.88 14.89 -19.38
#